data_AF-A0ABD2D9X4-F1
#
_entry.id   AF-A0ABD2D9X4-F1
#
_cell.length_a   1.000
_cell.length_b   1.000
_cell.length_c   1.000
_cell.angle_alpha   90.00
_cell.angle_beta   90.00
_cell.angle_gamma   90.00
#
_symmetry.space_group_name_H-M   'P 1'
#
loop_
_entity.id
_entity.type
_entity.pdbx_description
1 polymer ?
#
loop_
_entity_poly.entity_id
_entity_poly.type
_entity_poly.pdbx_seq_one_letter_code
_entity_poly.pdbx_strand_id
1 'polypeptide(L)'
;ERPREDTVAIPEKPGPQLSDRQAEIYRFLEGNGPRNVLVIAQALGLRTAKDVNPDLYKMKSKHILDFDEKLKVWTIYRPEDSGRRNHQSTAIIYQQNPVNVMHQSGPNSHISIANSHSTQIGHGNIITRQITSGEQGKWPERRSGEGALGGCPLPGGW
;
A
#
# COMPACT_ATOMS: atom_id res chain seq x y z
N GLU A 1 -2.80 37.88 46.96
CA GLU A 1 -2.90 37.27 45.61
C GLU A 1 -2.44 35.82 45.73
N ARG A 2 -3.27 34.84 45.38
CA ARG A 2 -2.90 33.41 45.34
C ARG A 2 -3.04 32.94 43.90
N PRO A 3 -2.05 32.26 43.31
CA PRO A 3 -2.19 31.72 41.96
C PRO A 3 -3.21 30.58 41.99
N ARG A 4 -4.23 30.67 41.13
CA ARG A 4 -5.14 29.55 40.86
C ARG A 4 -4.43 28.62 39.90
N GLU A 5 -4.17 27.39 40.33
CA GLU A 5 -3.80 26.31 39.42
C GLU A 5 -5.02 25.96 38.57
N ASP A 6 -5.06 26.49 37.35
CA ASP A 6 -5.93 26.01 36.29
C ASP A 6 -5.41 24.64 35.84
N THR A 7 -5.88 23.59 36.51
CA THR A 7 -5.74 22.23 36.03
C THR A 7 -6.64 22.08 34.80
N VAL A 8 -6.05 22.31 33.62
CA VAL A 8 -6.68 22.04 32.32
C VAL A 8 -6.96 20.54 32.25
N ALA A 9 -8.19 20.16 32.55
CA ALA A 9 -8.70 18.82 32.30
C ALA A 9 -8.67 18.59 30.79
N ILE A 10 -7.65 17.88 30.33
CA ILE A 10 -7.54 17.37 28.96
C ILE A 10 -8.79 16.49 28.75
N PRO A 11 -9.67 16.78 27.78
CA PRO A 11 -10.76 15.88 27.47
C PRO A 11 -10.14 14.57 26.99
N GLU A 12 -10.36 13.49 27.75
CA GLU A 12 -10.09 12.14 27.27
C GLU A 12 -10.78 12.01 25.91
N LYS A 13 -9.98 11.69 24.88
CA LYS A 13 -10.50 11.43 23.53
C LYS A 13 -11.64 10.43 23.69
N PRO A 14 -12.84 10.68 23.15
CA PRO A 14 -13.90 9.68 23.15
C PRO A 14 -13.44 8.56 22.24
N GLY A 15 -12.75 7.58 22.83
CA GLY A 15 -12.51 6.30 22.20
C GLY A 15 -13.86 5.66 21.85
N PRO A 16 -13.88 4.67 20.95
CA PRO A 16 -15.12 3.96 20.63
C PRO A 16 -15.77 3.51 21.94
N GLN A 17 -16.93 4.08 22.29
CA GLN A 17 -17.63 3.74 23.52
C GLN A 17 -18.13 2.31 23.40
N LEU A 18 -17.25 1.38 23.77
CA LEU A 18 -17.55 -0.02 23.96
C LEU A 18 -18.25 -0.15 25.31
N SER A 19 -19.31 -0.94 25.37
CA SER A 19 -19.81 -1.41 26.66
C SER A 19 -18.75 -2.30 27.34
N ASP A 20 -18.85 -2.48 28.65
CA ASP A 20 -17.92 -3.33 29.43
C ASP A 20 -17.75 -4.71 28.77
N ARG A 21 -18.86 -5.29 28.31
CA ARG A 21 -18.89 -6.57 27.60
C ARG A 21 -18.14 -6.54 26.25
N GLN A 22 -18.28 -5.47 25.48
CA GLN A 22 -17.57 -5.33 24.19
C GLN A 22 -16.07 -5.10 24.40
N ALA A 23 -15.70 -4.36 25.43
CA ALA A 23 -14.29 -4.19 25.82
C ALA A 23 -13.66 -5.52 26.25
N GLU A 24 -14.41 -6.38 26.94
CA GLU A 24 -13.96 -7.72 27.31
C GLU A 24 -13.75 -8.63 26.09
N ILE A 25 -14.68 -8.64 25.13
CA ILE A 25 -14.51 -9.34 23.85
C ILE A 25 -13.26 -8.86 23.12
N TYR A 26 -13.06 -7.54 23.06
CA TYR A 26 -11.89 -6.96 22.40
C TYR A 26 -10.58 -7.42 23.05
N ARG A 27 -10.44 -7.26 24.38
CA ARG A 27 -9.27 -7.71 25.15
C ARG A 27 -9.02 -9.21 24.99
N PHE A 28 -10.07 -10.02 24.95
CA PHE A 28 -9.94 -11.45 24.76
C PHE A 28 -9.31 -11.78 23.40
N LEU A 29 -9.79 -11.15 22.33
CA LEU A 29 -9.23 -11.34 20.98
C LEU A 29 -7.82 -10.74 20.83
N GLU A 30 -7.51 -9.66 21.54
CA GLU A 30 -6.18 -9.05 21.56
C GLU A 30 -5.14 -10.01 22.14
N GLY A 31 -5.46 -10.69 23.24
CA GLY A 31 -4.55 -11.65 23.89
C GLY A 31 -4.51 -13.04 23.25
N ASN A 32 -5.60 -13.48 22.60
CA ASN A 32 -5.75 -14.87 22.14
C ASN A 32 -5.79 -15.03 20.61
N GLY A 33 -5.76 -13.92 19.87
CA GLY A 33 -5.90 -13.89 18.42
C GLY A 33 -7.30 -14.24 17.92
N PRO A 34 -7.45 -14.55 16.62
CA PRO A 34 -8.74 -14.86 16.01
C PRO A 34 -9.39 -16.09 16.64
N ARG A 35 -10.66 -15.98 17.05
CA ARG A 35 -11.40 -17.08 17.70
C ARG A 35 -12.81 -17.24 17.18
N ASN A 36 -13.30 -18.47 17.26
CA ASN A 36 -14.69 -18.78 16.97
C ASN A 36 -15.61 -18.16 18.04
N VAL A 37 -16.81 -17.76 17.61
CA VAL A 37 -17.82 -17.15 18.48
C VAL A 37 -18.17 -17.99 19.73
N LEU A 38 -18.15 -19.32 19.64
CA LEU A 38 -18.41 -20.20 20.79
C LEU A 38 -17.31 -20.09 21.85
N VAL A 39 -16.05 -19.98 21.42
CA VAL A 39 -14.90 -19.82 22.33
C VAL A 39 -14.96 -18.46 23.01
N ILE A 40 -15.35 -17.42 22.28
CA ILE A 40 -15.58 -16.08 22.84
C ILE A 40 -16.70 -16.13 23.88
N ALA A 41 -17.83 -16.77 23.57
CA ALA A 41 -18.94 -16.92 24.52
C ALA A 41 -18.48 -17.63 25.82
N GLN A 42 -17.77 -18.75 25.68
CA GLN A 42 -17.25 -19.50 26.84
C GLN A 42 -16.27 -18.69 27.69
N ALA A 43 -15.39 -17.90 27.05
CA ALA A 43 -14.47 -17.01 27.76
C ALA A 43 -15.20 -15.93 28.58
N LEU A 44 -16.38 -15.50 28.12
CA LEU A 44 -17.26 -14.57 28.83
C LEU A 44 -18.20 -15.27 29.84
N GLY A 45 -18.03 -16.58 30.09
CA GLY A 45 -18.89 -17.35 30.98
C GLY A 45 -20.28 -17.66 30.41
N LEU A 46 -20.47 -17.49 29.10
CA LEU A 46 -21.74 -17.72 28.41
C LEU A 46 -21.76 -19.07 27.72
N ARG A 47 -22.96 -19.60 27.49
CA ARG A 47 -23.15 -20.96 26.98
C ARG A 47 -23.38 -21.00 25.47
N THR A 48 -23.85 -19.91 24.86
CA THR A 48 -24.25 -19.92 23.45
C THR A 48 -23.65 -18.77 22.64
N ALA A 49 -23.41 -19.05 21.36
CA ALA A 49 -23.00 -18.03 20.39
C ALA A 49 -24.05 -16.92 20.21
N LYS A 50 -25.34 -17.25 20.41
CA LYS A 50 -26.44 -16.30 20.26
C LYS A 50 -26.33 -15.14 21.24
N ASP A 51 -25.78 -15.38 22.42
CA ASP A 51 -25.66 -14.36 23.46
C ASP A 51 -24.66 -13.28 23.06
N VAL A 52 -23.60 -13.64 22.33
CA VAL A 52 -22.49 -12.73 21.94
C VAL A 52 -22.61 -12.19 20.51
N ASN A 53 -23.36 -12.86 19.63
CA ASN A 53 -23.53 -12.46 18.23
C ASN A 53 -23.97 -10.99 18.05
N PRO A 54 -24.98 -10.47 18.80
CA PRO A 54 -25.39 -9.07 18.66
C PRO A 54 -24.25 -8.08 18.92
N ASP A 55 -23.42 -8.33 19.93
CA ASP A 55 -22.28 -7.48 20.26
C ASP A 55 -21.19 -7.57 19.19
N LEU A 56 -20.87 -8.78 18.71
CA LEU A 56 -19.87 -8.97 17.66
C LEU A 56 -20.25 -8.26 16.36
N TYR A 57 -21.51 -8.36 15.92
CA TYR A 57 -21.97 -7.64 14.73
C TYR A 57 -22.05 -6.12 14.93
N LYS A 58 -22.37 -5.66 16.14
CA LYS A 58 -22.33 -4.23 16.49
C LYS A 58 -20.90 -3.68 16.53
N MET A 59 -19.93 -4.49 16.94
CA MET A 59 -18.51 -4.13 16.88
C MET A 59 -17.97 -4.18 15.45
N LYS A 60 -18.45 -5.11 14.61
CA LYS A 60 -18.14 -5.17 13.18
C LYS A 60 -18.60 -3.92 12.44
N SER A 61 -19.83 -3.47 12.67
CA SER A 61 -20.37 -2.27 12.01
C SER A 61 -19.64 -1.00 12.41
N LYS A 62 -18.98 -0.99 13.58
CA LYS A 62 -18.10 0.08 14.05
C LYS A 62 -16.63 -0.06 13.60
N HIS A 63 -16.31 -1.03 12.75
CA HIS A 63 -14.93 -1.32 12.34
C HIS A 63 -13.98 -1.61 13.50
N ILE A 64 -14.48 -2.27 14.56
CA ILE A 64 -13.67 -2.68 15.71
C ILE A 64 -13.23 -4.13 15.54
N LEU A 65 -14.11 -4.97 15.00
CA LEU A 65 -13.83 -6.38 14.70
C LEU A 65 -14.10 -6.68 13.23
N ASP A 66 -13.50 -7.75 12.73
CA ASP A 66 -13.80 -8.35 11.44
C ASP A 66 -14.17 -9.83 11.61
N PHE A 67 -14.89 -10.36 10.62
CA PHE A 67 -15.33 -11.75 10.59
C PHE A 67 -14.84 -12.43 9.32
N ASP A 68 -13.97 -13.44 9.47
CA ASP A 68 -13.55 -14.29 8.36
C ASP A 68 -14.63 -15.36 8.12
N GLU A 69 -15.37 -15.21 7.01
CA GLU A 69 -16.45 -16.14 6.65
C GLU A 69 -15.97 -17.56 6.32
N LYS A 70 -14.71 -17.72 5.88
CA LYS A 70 -14.14 -19.03 5.52
C LYS A 70 -13.73 -19.79 6.76
N LEU A 71 -13.06 -19.10 7.68
CA LEU A 71 -12.56 -19.69 8.92
C LEU A 71 -13.60 -19.66 10.06
N LYS A 72 -14.70 -18.91 9.88
CA LYS A 72 -15.73 -18.70 10.90
C LYS A 72 -15.15 -18.18 12.22
N VAL A 73 -14.17 -17.27 12.12
CA VAL A 73 -13.50 -16.65 13.27
C VAL A 73 -13.69 -15.15 13.26
N TRP A 74 -13.73 -14.59 14.46
CA TRP A 74 -13.73 -13.17 14.72
C TRP A 74 -12.31 -12.73 15.06
N THR A 75 -11.90 -11.60 14.50
CA THR A 75 -10.59 -10.98 14.73
C THR A 75 -10.75 -9.49 14.98
N ILE A 76 -9.73 -8.85 15.53
CA ILE A 76 -9.67 -7.38 15.61
C ILE A 76 -9.57 -6.82 14.20
N TYR A 77 -10.38 -5.82 13.90
CA TYR A 77 -10.36 -5.14 12.61
C TYR A 77 -9.03 -4.40 12.45
N ARG A 78 -8.37 -4.64 11.33
CA ARG A 78 -7.14 -3.96 10.94
C ARG A 78 -7.37 -3.37 9.56
N PRO A 79 -7.43 -2.02 9.44
CA PRO A 79 -7.63 -1.37 8.14
C PRO A 79 -6.59 -1.83 7.11
N GLU A 80 -5.35 -2.00 7.58
CA GLU A 80 -4.19 -2.46 6.79
C GLU A 80 -4.37 -3.86 6.19
N ASP A 81 -5.16 -4.74 6.81
CA ASP A 81 -5.27 -6.15 6.42
C ASP A 81 -6.37 -6.41 5.36
N SER A 82 -7.31 -5.46 5.21
CA SER A 82 -8.37 -5.52 4.19
C SER A 82 -7.86 -5.42 2.74
N GLY A 83 -6.58 -5.07 2.56
CA GLY A 83 -5.87 -5.08 1.28
C GLY A 83 -4.55 -5.87 1.27
N ARG A 84 -4.16 -6.51 2.39
CA ARG A 84 -2.79 -6.98 2.61
C ARG A 84 -2.71 -8.48 2.90
N ARG A 85 -3.08 -9.30 1.90
CA ARG A 85 -2.50 -10.64 1.75
C ARG A 85 -1.09 -10.63 1.16
N ASN A 86 -0.43 -9.46 1.11
CA ASN A 86 0.96 -9.33 0.68
C ASN A 86 1.73 -8.58 1.76
N HIS A 87 2.26 -9.31 2.74
CA HIS A 87 3.27 -8.82 3.68
C HIS A 87 4.63 -8.64 2.97
N GLN A 88 4.65 -8.01 1.81
CA GLN A 88 5.85 -7.32 1.36
C GLN A 88 5.83 -5.99 2.09
N SER A 89 6.80 -5.80 2.98
CA SER A 89 7.14 -4.49 3.50
C SER A 89 7.35 -3.56 2.31
N THR A 90 6.36 -2.74 1.97
CA THR A 90 6.55 -1.66 1.01
C THR A 90 7.50 -0.69 1.70
N ALA A 91 8.76 -0.72 1.31
CA ALA A 91 9.71 0.30 1.69
C ALA A 91 9.21 1.61 1.08
N ILE A 92 8.56 2.45 1.88
CA ILE A 92 8.23 3.81 1.48
C ILE A 92 9.51 4.62 1.65
N ILE A 93 10.23 4.83 0.55
CA ILE A 93 11.43 5.68 0.56
C ILE A 93 10.95 7.13 0.45
N TYR A 94 10.87 7.83 1.58
CA TYR A 94 10.66 9.27 1.61
C TYR A 94 11.97 9.97 1.25
N GLN A 95 12.08 10.43 0.01
CA GLN A 95 13.26 11.13 -0.47
C GLN A 95 13.05 12.63 -0.35
N GLN A 96 13.91 13.28 0.43
CA GLN A 96 13.92 14.73 0.60
C GLN A 96 14.61 15.45 -0.57
N ASN A 97 15.25 14.70 -1.47
CA ASN A 97 16.01 15.23 -2.60
C ASN A 97 15.30 14.85 -3.91
N PRO A 98 14.95 15.81 -4.79
CA PRO A 98 14.18 15.54 -6.01
C PRO A 98 14.95 14.75 -7.09
N VAL A 99 16.25 14.48 -6.88
CA VAL A 99 17.12 13.82 -7.85
C VAL A 99 17.81 12.61 -7.24
N ASN A 100 17.70 11.46 -7.92
CA ASN A 100 18.40 10.23 -7.59
C ASN A 100 19.38 9.88 -8.69
N VAL A 101 20.65 9.75 -8.33
CA VAL A 101 21.70 9.31 -9.27
C VAL A 101 21.99 7.84 -9.00
N MET A 102 21.68 6.99 -9.97
CA MET A 102 21.99 5.56 -9.94
C MET A 102 23.13 5.29 -10.93
N HIS A 103 24.29 4.89 -10.42
CA HIS A 103 25.46 4.55 -11.24
C HIS A 103 25.72 3.05 -11.15
N GLN A 104 25.64 2.36 -12.29
CA GLN A 104 25.94 0.93 -12.38
C GLN A 104 26.97 0.71 -13.51
N SER A 105 28.22 0.45 -13.14
CA SER A 105 29.38 0.40 -14.06
C SER A 105 30.04 -0.98 -14.18
N GLY A 106 29.33 -2.05 -13.84
CA GLY A 106 29.81 -3.43 -13.92
C GLY A 106 29.32 -4.15 -15.20
N PRO A 107 29.95 -5.28 -15.56
CA PRO A 107 29.64 -6.02 -16.79
C PRO A 107 28.22 -6.62 -16.88
N ASN A 108 27.41 -6.52 -15.82
CA ASN A 108 26.01 -7.00 -15.75
C ASN A 108 25.07 -5.96 -15.10
N SER A 109 25.41 -4.68 -15.22
CA SER A 109 24.65 -3.58 -14.65
C SER A 109 23.31 -3.40 -15.38
N HIS A 110 22.21 -3.62 -14.67
CA HIS A 110 20.86 -3.36 -15.17
C HIS A 110 19.98 -2.74 -14.09
N ILE A 111 19.13 -1.79 -14.50
CA ILE A 111 18.08 -1.19 -13.69
C ILE A 111 16.75 -1.68 -14.27
N SER A 112 15.97 -2.41 -13.47
CA SER A 112 14.65 -2.91 -13.87
C SER A 112 13.55 -2.24 -13.06
N ILE A 113 12.54 -1.69 -13.73
CA ILE A 113 11.29 -1.23 -13.11
C ILE A 113 10.21 -2.23 -13.50
N ALA A 114 9.69 -2.98 -12.52
CA ALA A 114 8.67 -4.02 -12.73
C ALA A 114 7.44 -3.74 -11.86
N ASN A 115 6.29 -4.29 -12.24
CA ASN A 115 5.01 -4.15 -11.53
C ASN A 115 4.58 -2.69 -11.29
N SER A 116 5.02 -1.76 -12.14
CA SER A 116 4.60 -0.36 -12.08
C SER A 116 3.36 -0.14 -12.95
N HIS A 117 2.32 0.48 -12.38
CA HIS A 117 1.11 0.83 -13.10
C HIS A 117 1.27 2.12 -13.93
N SER A 118 2.19 3.00 -13.55
CA SER A 118 2.35 4.32 -14.19
C SER A 118 3.79 4.81 -14.04
N THR A 119 4.63 4.44 -15.02
CA THR A 119 6.00 4.96 -15.15
C THR A 119 6.04 6.02 -16.23
N GLN A 120 6.46 7.24 -15.88
CA GLN A 120 6.68 8.33 -16.84
C GLN A 120 8.17 8.62 -16.95
N ILE A 121 8.66 8.60 -18.19
CA ILE A 121 9.98 9.12 -18.54
C ILE A 121 9.75 10.49 -19.17
N GLY A 122 10.40 11.53 -18.64
CA GLY A 122 10.24 12.91 -19.12
C GLY A 122 10.72 13.13 -20.56
N HIS A 123 10.57 14.36 -21.05
CA HIS A 123 11.07 14.78 -22.37
C HIS A 123 12.58 15.09 -22.33
N GLY A 124 13.30 14.85 -23.44
CA GLY A 124 14.74 15.17 -23.57
C GLY A 124 15.72 14.10 -23.08
N ASN A 125 15.25 12.88 -22.78
CA ASN A 125 16.11 11.77 -22.38
C ASN A 125 16.82 11.13 -23.57
N ILE A 126 18.11 10.81 -23.42
CA ILE A 126 18.92 10.10 -24.42
C ILE A 126 19.03 8.62 -23.99
N ILE A 127 18.42 7.73 -24.77
CA ILE A 127 18.54 6.28 -24.58
C ILE A 127 19.63 5.75 -25.50
N THR A 128 20.80 5.46 -24.95
CA THR A 128 21.89 4.82 -25.70
C THR A 128 21.73 3.31 -25.60
N ARG A 129 21.43 2.62 -26.71
CA ARG A 129 21.43 1.16 -26.75
C ARG A 129 22.87 0.66 -26.84
N GLN A 130 23.32 -0.11 -25.87
CA GLN A 130 24.57 -0.87 -26.00
C GLN A 130 24.30 -2.07 -26.92
N ILE A 131 24.79 -1.98 -28.16
CA ILE A 131 24.73 -3.09 -29.11
C ILE A 131 25.87 -4.02 -28.73
N THR A 132 25.57 -5.21 -28.20
CA THR A 132 26.57 -6.26 -28.06
C THR A 132 26.97 -6.72 -29.47
N SER A 133 28.28 -6.81 -29.73
CA SER A 133 28.83 -7.23 -31.02
C SER A 133 28.31 -8.62 -31.38
N GLY A 134 27.30 -8.70 -32.26
CA GLY A 134 26.70 -9.97 -32.68
C GLY A 134 25.38 -9.85 -33.43
N GLU A 135 24.54 -8.86 -33.13
CA GLU A 135 23.29 -8.65 -33.89
C GLU A 135 23.49 -7.63 -35.01
N GLN A 136 23.80 -8.12 -36.21
CA GLN A 136 23.55 -7.35 -37.43
C GLN A 136 22.05 -7.22 -37.64
N GLY A 137 21.45 -6.17 -37.07
CA GLY A 137 20.09 -5.77 -37.37
C GLY A 137 19.98 -5.32 -38.81
N LYS A 138 19.38 -6.16 -39.67
CA LYS A 138 18.86 -5.70 -40.95
C LYS A 138 17.80 -4.63 -40.68
N TRP A 139 18.06 -3.41 -41.15
CA TRP A 139 17.07 -2.34 -41.16
C TRP A 139 15.89 -2.76 -42.03
N PRO A 140 14.62 -2.53 -41.64
CA PRO A 140 13.54 -2.53 -42.61
C PRO A 140 13.78 -1.37 -43.56
N GLU A 141 14.03 -1.70 -44.82
CA GLU A 141 14.02 -0.83 -45.99
C GLU A 141 12.88 0.19 -45.86
N ARG A 142 13.23 1.46 -45.68
CA ARG A 142 12.24 2.54 -45.82
C ARG A 142 11.84 2.55 -47.29
N ARG A 143 10.62 2.08 -47.57
CA ARG A 143 9.98 2.29 -48.87
C ARG A 143 9.92 3.79 -49.15
N SER A 144 10.80 4.24 -50.03
CA SER A 144 10.65 5.50 -50.75
C SER A 144 9.38 5.41 -51.59
N GLY A 145 8.34 6.10 -51.13
CA GLY A 145 7.18 6.44 -51.95
C GLY A 145 7.29 7.92 -52.30
N GLU A 146 7.43 8.19 -53.60
CA GLU A 146 7.45 9.51 -54.22
C GLU A 146 6.22 10.35 -53.88
N GLY A 147 6.43 11.67 -53.71
CA GLY A 147 5.38 12.67 -53.56
C GLY A 147 6.01 14.06 -53.42
N ALA A 148 6.11 14.76 -54.54
CA ALA A 148 6.76 16.06 -54.69
C ALA A 148 6.09 17.21 -53.88
N LEU A 149 6.92 18.17 -53.45
CA LEU A 149 6.82 19.63 -53.66
C LEU A 149 7.35 20.42 -52.43
N GLY A 150 8.44 21.18 -52.61
CA GLY A 150 8.76 22.33 -51.74
C GLY A 150 10.24 22.57 -51.38
N GLY A 151 11.02 23.12 -52.32
CA GLY A 151 12.01 24.20 -52.13
C GLY A 151 13.11 24.14 -51.03
N CYS A 152 14.37 24.09 -51.49
CA CYS A 152 15.67 24.33 -50.83
C CYS A 152 15.82 25.74 -50.14
N PRO A 153 16.95 26.13 -49.48
CA PRO A 153 18.24 25.44 -49.34
C PRO A 153 18.92 25.44 -47.93
N LEU A 154 19.99 24.66 -47.85
CA LEU A 154 21.01 24.58 -46.79
C LEU A 154 21.79 25.90 -46.63
N PRO A 155 22.28 26.25 -45.42
CA PRO A 155 23.44 27.12 -45.30
C PRO A 155 24.71 26.25 -45.14
N GLY A 156 25.65 26.44 -46.06
CA GLY A 156 27.03 25.99 -45.90
C GLY A 156 27.92 27.18 -45.55
N GLY A 157 28.97 26.89 -44.77
CA GLY A 157 30.28 27.54 -44.87
C GLY A 157 30.53 28.82 -44.06
N TRP A 158 31.47 28.68 -43.12
CA TRP A 158 32.26 29.69 -42.38
C TRP A 158 31.55 30.46 -41.27
#